data_AF-A0A813KRJ3-F1
#
_entry.id   AF-A0A813KRJ3-F1
#
_cell.length_a   1.000
_cell.length_b   1.000
_cell.length_c   1.000
_cell.angle_alpha   90.00
_cell.angle_beta   90.00
_cell.angle_gamma   90.00
#
_symmetry.space_group_name_H-M   'P 1'
#
loop_
_entity.id
_entity.type
_entity.pdbx_description
1 polymer ?
#
loop_
_entity_poly.entity_id
_entity_poly.type
_entity_poly.pdbx_seq_one_letter_code
_entity_poly.pdbx_strand_id
1 'polypeptide(L)'
;MKAVLAEFITMALFVYIACGTACSNGAGDSASRLMVAFGFGMSILVLAYSVAHHSGGHINCAVTFALVLSGITPWRQGLIYTVSQMLGSLLGATLLMLTYDCDRDMTGGLGSNVVADGFSYWQVFLAEALMTFMLVYVIFENAVTSKSSSGQNACLVIGFAVFIAHTILLPIDGCSINPTRSFGPAIISALRPCGASENLGLRDLWVMWVGPLFGAAVAALAKDAERKLELVQVNSGNGGAFPCHFDLPSAAAKGARRVLTALLYLNSDWREGDGGEVEILPFPFPDVPVAPCDRRLVLFSSCTTLHRVRPYTGACGRVCINLWFEGEVSVPFPAPLPPCERYDAQACKIVRILRQQPAELRAFCKVWYANTMAESLRDAFEPSEELDAALALHFEEMRAVESRIAPTTLEVLRECLPFKETPLVLLESETADLSGLFDGM
;
A
#
# COMPACT_ATOMS: atom_id res chain seq x y z
N MET A 1 -7.06 8.43 -19.70
CA MET A 1 -7.10 9.85 -20.11
C MET A 1 -7.21 10.80 -18.94
N LYS A 2 -8.23 10.70 -18.06
CA LYS A 2 -8.40 11.58 -16.89
C LYS A 2 -7.15 11.67 -15.99
N ALA A 3 -6.56 10.53 -15.64
CA ALA A 3 -5.36 10.48 -14.81
C ALA A 3 -4.13 11.14 -15.43
N VAL A 4 -3.95 11.00 -16.75
CA VAL A 4 -2.84 11.61 -17.49
C VAL A 4 -2.98 13.13 -17.52
N LEU A 5 -4.20 13.62 -17.77
CA LEU A 5 -4.51 15.05 -17.75
C LEU A 5 -4.32 15.64 -16.35
N ALA A 6 -4.71 14.88 -15.32
CA ALA A 6 -4.45 15.23 -13.92
C ALA A 6 -2.94 15.48 -13.68
N GLU A 7 -2.07 14.52 -14.04
CA GLU A 7 -0.61 14.67 -13.90
C GLU A 7 -0.04 15.84 -14.71
N PHE A 8 -0.58 16.11 -15.90
CA PHE A 8 -0.17 17.27 -16.72
C PHE A 8 -0.49 18.59 -16.01
N ILE A 9 -1.75 18.77 -15.60
CA ILE A 9 -2.24 20.01 -15.00
C ILE A 9 -1.55 20.24 -13.66
N THR A 10 -1.45 19.22 -12.81
CA THR A 10 -0.85 19.39 -11.49
C THR A 10 0.65 19.59 -11.58
N MET A 11 1.36 18.98 -12.54
CA MET A 11 2.78 19.30 -12.74
C MET A 11 2.98 20.74 -13.25
N ALA A 12 2.11 21.23 -14.14
CA ALA A 12 2.15 22.63 -14.58
C ALA A 12 1.93 23.61 -13.42
N LEU A 13 0.91 23.34 -12.59
CA LEU A 13 0.64 24.13 -11.39
C LEU A 13 1.76 24.01 -10.37
N PHE A 14 2.31 22.82 -10.15
CA PHE A 14 3.41 22.60 -9.22
C PHE A 14 4.64 23.42 -9.61
N VAL A 15 5.07 23.33 -10.88
CA VAL A 15 6.21 24.12 -11.36
C VAL A 15 5.91 25.61 -11.28
N TYR A 16 4.73 26.07 -11.69
CA TYR A 16 4.35 27.47 -11.61
C TYR A 16 4.39 28.01 -10.17
N ILE A 17 3.72 27.33 -9.24
CA ILE A 17 3.63 27.79 -7.85
C ILE A 17 5.00 27.69 -7.17
N ALA A 18 5.62 26.52 -7.24
CA ALA A 18 6.81 26.23 -6.46
C ALA A 18 8.04 26.96 -7.01
N CYS A 19 8.29 26.91 -8.32
CA CYS A 19 9.38 27.71 -8.89
C CYS A 19 9.07 29.21 -8.80
N GLY A 20 7.79 29.61 -8.83
CA GLY A 20 7.38 30.99 -8.60
C GLY A 20 7.70 31.51 -7.19
N THR A 21 7.64 30.67 -6.15
CA THR A 21 8.11 31.08 -4.81
C THR A 21 9.61 31.35 -4.81
N ALA A 22 10.40 30.58 -5.57
CA ALA A 22 11.81 30.83 -5.78
C ALA A 22 12.05 32.10 -6.61
N CYS A 23 11.33 32.32 -7.72
CA CYS A 23 11.45 33.53 -8.54
C CYS A 23 11.12 34.82 -7.76
N SER A 24 10.18 34.75 -6.81
CA SER A 24 9.79 35.92 -6.00
C SER A 24 10.73 36.23 -4.85
N ASN A 25 11.34 35.22 -4.23
CA ASN A 25 12.11 35.42 -2.99
C ASN A 25 13.62 35.18 -3.15
N GLY A 26 14.03 34.42 -4.16
CA GLY A 26 15.38 33.88 -4.26
C GLY A 26 15.69 32.89 -3.13
N ALA A 27 16.97 32.53 -2.99
CA ALA A 27 17.45 31.60 -1.95
C ALA A 27 18.77 32.07 -1.30
N GLY A 28 19.04 33.39 -1.33
CA GLY A 28 20.29 33.98 -0.86
C GLY A 28 20.50 33.89 0.65
N ASP A 29 19.43 34.04 1.44
CA ASP A 29 19.45 33.99 2.90
C ASP A 29 18.54 32.90 3.48
N SER A 30 18.64 32.65 4.79
CA SER A 30 17.90 31.58 5.48
C SER A 30 16.38 31.79 5.48
N ALA A 31 15.89 33.02 5.56
CA ALA A 31 14.44 33.29 5.57
C ALA A 31 13.85 33.02 4.17
N SER A 32 14.54 33.46 3.12
CA SER A 32 14.15 33.19 1.73
C SER A 32 14.16 31.69 1.44
N ARG A 33 15.20 30.96 1.89
CA ARG A 33 15.25 29.49 1.75
C ARG A 33 14.09 28.80 2.46
N LEU A 34 13.73 29.25 3.66
CA LEU A 34 12.59 28.70 4.39
C LEU A 34 11.27 28.95 3.64
N MET A 35 11.08 30.15 3.09
CA MET A 35 9.89 30.51 2.30
C MET A 35 9.78 29.63 1.04
N VAL A 36 10.89 29.45 0.31
CA VAL A 36 10.95 28.59 -0.86
C VAL A 36 10.64 27.15 -0.46
N ALA A 37 11.33 26.59 0.54
CA ALA A 37 11.09 25.24 1.01
C ALA A 37 9.62 25.01 1.40
N PHE A 38 9.05 25.95 2.16
CA PHE A 38 7.64 25.90 2.58
C PHE A 38 6.71 25.92 1.37
N GLY A 39 6.95 26.80 0.40
CA GLY A 39 6.19 26.87 -0.86
C GLY A 39 6.21 25.54 -1.64
N PHE A 40 7.37 24.90 -1.78
CA PHE A 40 7.50 23.61 -2.46
C PHE A 40 6.73 22.49 -1.74
N GLY A 41 6.91 22.37 -0.42
CA GLY A 41 6.22 21.35 0.37
C GLY A 41 4.70 21.53 0.37
N MET A 42 4.22 22.77 0.58
CA MET A 42 2.79 23.07 0.57
C MET A 42 2.16 22.91 -0.81
N SER A 43 2.89 23.18 -1.89
CA SER A 43 2.40 22.95 -3.25
C SER A 43 2.13 21.47 -3.50
N ILE A 44 3.05 20.58 -3.13
CA ILE A 44 2.85 19.13 -3.25
C ILE A 44 1.71 18.67 -2.37
N LEU A 45 1.63 19.12 -1.12
CA LEU A 45 0.52 18.81 -0.22
C LEU A 45 -0.82 19.11 -0.88
N VAL A 46 -1.04 20.36 -1.31
CA VAL A 46 -2.32 20.81 -1.84
C VAL A 46 -2.67 20.10 -3.15
N LEU A 47 -1.71 19.98 -4.06
CA LEU A 47 -1.94 19.37 -5.38
C LEU A 47 -2.15 17.86 -5.28
N ALA A 48 -1.40 17.16 -4.41
CA ALA A 48 -1.60 15.74 -4.17
C ALA A 48 -2.98 15.47 -3.58
N TYR A 49 -3.42 16.22 -2.55
CA TYR A 49 -4.78 16.12 -2.00
C TYR A 49 -5.84 16.33 -3.09
N SER A 50 -5.60 17.27 -4.01
CA SER A 50 -6.55 17.62 -5.06
C SER A 50 -6.69 16.54 -6.13
N VAL A 51 -5.67 15.70 -6.36
CA VAL A 51 -5.61 14.83 -7.55
C VAL A 51 -5.36 13.36 -7.26
N ALA A 52 -5.03 12.99 -6.02
CA ALA A 52 -4.71 11.61 -5.65
C ALA A 52 -5.79 10.60 -6.08
N HIS A 53 -7.07 10.99 -6.00
CA HIS A 53 -8.20 10.16 -6.41
C HIS A 53 -8.31 9.94 -7.93
N HIS A 54 -7.63 10.75 -8.75
CA HIS A 54 -7.61 10.64 -10.21
C HIS A 54 -6.41 9.86 -10.75
N SER A 55 -5.20 10.18 -10.29
CA SER A 55 -3.96 9.62 -10.83
C SER A 55 -3.08 8.90 -9.81
N GLY A 56 -3.40 9.00 -8.52
CA GLY A 56 -2.47 8.71 -7.42
C GLY A 56 -1.64 9.92 -7.00
N GLY A 57 -1.67 11.02 -7.76
CA GLY A 57 -0.95 12.25 -7.43
C GLY A 57 0.56 12.07 -7.44
N HIS A 58 1.11 11.45 -8.50
CA HIS A 58 2.53 11.17 -8.57
C HIS A 58 3.34 12.47 -8.64
N ILE A 59 2.99 13.37 -9.58
CA ILE A 59 3.53 14.73 -9.78
C ILE A 59 5.07 14.76 -9.74
N ASN A 60 5.71 13.62 -10.05
CA ASN A 60 7.15 13.41 -9.93
C ASN A 60 7.54 12.13 -10.69
N CYS A 61 8.48 12.26 -11.62
CA CYS A 61 9.01 11.14 -12.38
C CYS A 61 9.73 10.11 -11.49
N ALA A 62 10.46 10.52 -10.45
CA ALA A 62 11.16 9.60 -9.55
C ALA A 62 10.17 8.76 -8.72
N VAL A 63 9.09 9.38 -8.25
CA VAL A 63 7.98 8.68 -7.58
C VAL A 63 7.31 7.70 -8.55
N THR A 64 6.99 8.15 -9.76
CA THR A 64 6.40 7.30 -10.80
C THR A 64 7.28 6.10 -11.10
N PHE A 65 8.58 6.32 -11.23
CA PHE A 65 9.57 5.27 -11.45
C PHE A 65 9.61 4.25 -10.31
N ALA A 66 9.67 4.69 -9.05
CA ALA A 66 9.63 3.79 -7.89
C ALA A 66 8.33 2.97 -7.83
N LEU A 67 7.17 3.58 -8.11
CA LEU A 67 5.89 2.89 -8.14
C LEU A 67 5.80 1.87 -9.28
N VAL A 68 6.48 2.10 -10.40
CA VAL A 68 6.64 1.11 -11.48
C VAL A 68 7.55 -0.04 -11.06
N LEU A 69 8.70 0.25 -10.44
CA LEU A 69 9.62 -0.78 -9.94
C LEU A 69 8.96 -1.70 -8.91
N SER A 70 8.16 -1.11 -8.01
CA SER A 70 7.40 -1.84 -6.97
C SER A 70 6.14 -2.55 -7.49
N GLY A 71 5.89 -2.55 -8.81
CA GLY A 71 4.74 -3.22 -9.43
C GLY A 71 3.37 -2.60 -9.16
N ILE A 72 3.32 -1.41 -8.54
CA ILE A 72 2.07 -0.72 -8.19
C ILE A 72 1.47 -0.03 -9.41
N THR A 73 2.32 0.61 -10.22
CA THR A 73 1.92 1.28 -11.46
C THR A 73 2.41 0.47 -12.67
N PRO A 74 1.56 0.12 -13.64
CA PRO A 74 2.00 -0.52 -14.87
C PRO A 74 3.02 0.35 -15.61
N TRP A 75 4.10 -0.26 -16.12
CA TRP A 75 5.21 0.49 -16.75
C TRP A 75 4.77 1.40 -17.92
N ARG A 76 3.78 0.98 -18.72
CA ARG A 76 3.22 1.78 -19.81
C ARG A 76 2.53 3.04 -19.29
N GLN A 77 1.79 2.91 -18.19
CA GLN A 77 1.14 4.03 -17.54
C GLN A 77 2.18 4.96 -16.92
N GLY A 78 3.21 4.41 -16.27
CA GLY A 78 4.33 5.18 -15.73
C GLY A 78 5.02 6.03 -16.80
N LEU A 79 5.33 5.45 -17.97
CA LEU A 79 5.93 6.19 -19.08
C LEU A 79 5.03 7.34 -19.56
N ILE A 80 3.74 7.10 -19.71
CA ILE A 80 2.77 8.13 -20.13
C ILE A 80 2.68 9.24 -19.08
N TYR A 81 2.70 8.89 -17.79
CA TYR A 81 2.72 9.87 -16.70
C TYR A 81 3.99 10.72 -16.75
N THR A 82 5.17 10.12 -16.91
CA THR A 82 6.43 10.85 -17.02
C THR A 82 6.40 11.85 -18.17
N VAL A 83 5.96 11.43 -19.37
CA VAL A 83 5.84 12.36 -20.52
C VAL A 83 4.83 13.48 -20.21
N SER A 84 3.68 13.14 -19.63
CA SER A 84 2.66 14.11 -19.23
C SER A 84 3.21 15.15 -18.24
N GLN A 85 3.96 14.69 -17.24
CA GLN A 85 4.64 15.52 -16.25
C GLN A 85 5.70 16.41 -16.93
N MET A 86 6.52 15.89 -17.84
CA MET A 86 7.50 16.72 -18.59
C MET A 86 6.81 17.86 -19.36
N LEU A 87 5.70 17.55 -20.05
CA LEU A 87 4.92 18.56 -20.78
C LEU A 87 4.27 19.58 -19.84
N GLY A 88 3.74 19.13 -18.69
CA GLY A 88 3.19 20.01 -17.66
C GLY A 88 4.26 20.94 -17.11
N SER A 89 5.45 20.41 -16.83
CA SER A 89 6.60 21.17 -16.32
C SER A 89 7.04 22.27 -17.31
N LEU A 90 7.10 21.96 -18.61
CA LEU A 90 7.36 22.95 -19.66
C LEU A 90 6.29 24.06 -19.67
N LEU A 91 5.01 23.68 -19.55
CA LEU A 91 3.93 24.67 -19.48
C LEU A 91 4.06 25.56 -18.25
N GLY A 92 4.27 24.99 -17.06
CA GLY A 92 4.44 25.74 -15.81
C GLY A 92 5.60 26.73 -15.87
N ALA A 93 6.75 26.29 -16.38
CA ALA A 93 7.92 27.15 -16.57
C ALA A 93 7.68 28.24 -17.63
N THR A 94 6.96 27.93 -18.71
CA THR A 94 6.56 28.93 -19.73
C THR A 94 5.64 29.98 -19.13
N LEU A 95 4.67 29.59 -18.31
CA LEU A 95 3.77 30.52 -17.62
C LEU A 95 4.54 31.42 -16.64
N LEU A 96 5.56 30.89 -15.95
CA LEU A 96 6.45 31.71 -15.13
C LEU A 96 7.28 32.69 -15.95
N MET A 97 7.82 32.26 -17.09
CA MET A 97 8.54 33.15 -18.02
C MET A 97 7.68 34.32 -18.48
N LEU A 98 6.37 34.12 -18.64
CA LEU A 98 5.41 35.17 -19.00
C LEU A 98 5.00 36.05 -17.82
N THR A 99 5.22 35.59 -16.59
CA THR A 99 4.80 36.30 -15.36
C THR A 99 5.94 37.15 -14.78
N TYR A 100 7.18 36.66 -14.86
CA TYR A 100 8.37 37.35 -14.39
C TYR A 100 9.16 37.87 -15.57
N ASP A 101 9.49 39.16 -15.55
CA ASP A 101 10.52 39.73 -16.41
C ASP A 101 11.92 39.32 -15.92
N CYS A 102 12.95 39.46 -16.78
CA CYS A 102 14.30 38.98 -16.48
C CYS A 102 14.88 39.60 -15.19
N ASP A 103 14.63 40.89 -14.98
CA ASP A 103 15.10 41.71 -13.86
C ASP A 103 14.31 41.49 -12.56
N ARG A 104 13.13 40.86 -12.66
CA ARG A 104 12.23 40.57 -11.54
C ARG A 104 12.35 39.14 -11.03
N ASP A 105 13.02 38.27 -11.77
CA ASP A 105 13.30 36.90 -11.38
C ASP A 105 14.52 36.84 -10.45
N MET A 106 14.27 36.69 -9.16
CA MET A 106 15.31 36.61 -8.12
C MET A 106 16.24 35.40 -8.27
N THR A 107 15.86 34.40 -9.08
CA THR A 107 16.72 33.24 -9.39
C THR A 107 17.55 33.44 -10.64
N GLY A 108 17.16 34.38 -11.51
CA GLY A 108 17.75 34.58 -12.84
C GLY A 108 17.53 33.42 -13.82
N GLY A 109 16.75 32.39 -13.45
CA GLY A 109 16.65 31.14 -14.20
C GLY A 109 15.33 30.39 -14.02
N LEU A 110 14.24 31.09 -13.70
CA LEU A 110 12.90 30.52 -13.50
C LEU A 110 12.86 29.39 -12.44
N GLY A 111 13.72 29.46 -11.43
CA GLY A 111 13.87 28.42 -10.42
C GLY A 111 14.49 27.11 -10.94
N SER A 112 15.28 27.18 -12.01
CA SER A 112 16.08 26.05 -12.51
C SER A 112 17.14 25.63 -11.50
N ASN A 113 17.38 24.32 -11.40
CA ASN A 113 18.39 23.73 -10.54
C ASN A 113 19.78 23.84 -11.18
N VAL A 114 20.77 24.23 -10.39
CA VAL A 114 22.17 24.37 -10.81
C VAL A 114 23.03 23.95 -9.63
N VAL A 115 24.12 23.23 -9.88
CA VAL A 115 25.06 22.88 -8.80
C VAL A 115 25.73 24.14 -8.28
N ALA A 116 25.59 24.41 -6.98
CA ALA A 116 26.16 25.59 -6.36
C ALA A 116 27.70 25.51 -6.30
N ASP A 117 28.35 26.68 -6.37
CA ASP A 117 29.80 26.78 -6.27
C ASP A 117 30.33 26.14 -4.98
N GLY A 118 31.38 25.34 -5.11
CA GLY A 118 31.98 24.60 -3.98
C GLY A 118 31.40 23.21 -3.73
N PHE A 119 30.35 22.81 -4.46
CA PHE A 119 29.85 21.43 -4.45
C PHE A 119 30.29 20.65 -5.68
N SER A 120 30.73 19.41 -5.45
CA SER A 120 31.02 18.45 -6.52
C SER A 120 29.75 17.69 -6.94
N TYR A 121 29.73 17.19 -8.17
CA TYR A 121 28.63 16.33 -8.65
C TYR A 121 28.36 15.11 -7.77
N TRP A 122 29.38 14.56 -7.10
CA TRP A 122 29.19 13.45 -6.18
C TRP A 122 28.41 13.85 -4.93
N GLN A 123 28.70 15.03 -4.36
CA GLN A 123 27.97 15.54 -3.19
C GLN A 123 26.50 15.81 -3.53
N VAL A 124 26.26 16.40 -4.71
CA VAL A 124 24.91 16.65 -5.24
C VAL A 124 24.16 15.33 -5.46
N PHE A 125 24.78 14.38 -6.17
CA PHE A 125 24.20 13.06 -6.41
C PHE A 125 23.78 12.38 -5.09
N LEU A 126 24.66 12.40 -4.08
CA LEU A 126 24.38 11.79 -2.79
C LEU A 126 23.22 12.49 -2.07
N ALA A 127 23.21 13.82 -2.05
CA ALA A 127 22.14 14.59 -1.41
C ALA A 127 20.78 14.36 -2.09
N GLU A 128 20.74 14.41 -3.42
CA GLU A 128 19.55 14.15 -4.24
C GLU A 128 19.03 12.71 -4.08
N ALA A 129 19.95 11.73 -4.07
CA ALA A 129 19.61 10.35 -3.82
C ALA A 129 19.01 10.14 -2.42
N LEU A 130 19.60 10.70 -1.37
CA LEU A 130 19.14 10.51 0.00
C LEU A 130 17.78 11.18 0.25
N MET A 131 17.58 12.40 -0.25
CA MET A 131 16.31 13.09 -0.04
C MET A 131 15.20 12.56 -0.94
N THR A 132 15.51 12.07 -2.13
CA THR A 132 14.53 11.35 -2.94
C THR A 132 14.19 9.98 -2.36
N PHE A 133 15.19 9.27 -1.80
CA PHE A 133 14.94 8.04 -1.03
C PHE A 133 13.96 8.33 0.11
N MET A 134 14.20 9.36 0.91
CA MET A 134 13.31 9.72 2.03
C MET A 134 11.90 10.04 1.55
N LEU A 135 11.75 10.85 0.49
CA LEU A 135 10.45 11.17 -0.10
C LEU A 135 9.70 9.90 -0.54
N VAL A 136 10.36 9.03 -1.31
CA VAL A 136 9.74 7.81 -1.85
C VAL A 136 9.44 6.81 -0.73
N TYR A 137 10.31 6.68 0.26
CA TYR A 137 10.08 5.86 1.45
C TYR A 137 8.84 6.34 2.22
N VAL A 138 8.71 7.65 2.46
CA VAL A 138 7.51 8.23 3.09
C VAL A 138 6.24 7.92 2.28
N ILE A 139 6.31 7.97 0.95
CA ILE A 139 5.19 7.62 0.07
C ILE A 139 4.83 6.15 0.23
N PHE A 140 5.81 5.24 0.25
CA PHE A 140 5.52 3.82 0.46
C PHE A 140 4.84 3.59 1.81
N GLU A 141 5.40 4.12 2.89
CA GLU A 141 4.91 3.90 4.25
C GLU A 141 3.54 4.54 4.53
N ASN A 142 3.21 5.65 3.86
CA ASN A 142 2.00 6.41 4.17
C ASN A 142 0.89 6.30 3.13
N ALA A 143 1.23 6.16 1.85
CA ALA A 143 0.25 6.13 0.76
C ALA A 143 0.04 4.73 0.16
N VAL A 144 0.99 3.81 0.33
CA VAL A 144 0.94 2.48 -0.31
C VAL A 144 0.72 1.37 0.72
N THR A 145 1.40 1.40 1.85
CA THR A 145 1.34 0.37 2.88
C THR A 145 -0.04 0.35 3.55
N SER A 146 -0.71 -0.80 3.53
CA SER A 146 -2.09 -0.96 4.02
C SER A 146 -2.23 -0.87 5.54
N LYS A 147 -1.13 -1.03 6.27
CA LYS A 147 -1.05 -0.90 7.73
C LYS A 147 -0.92 0.57 8.18
N SER A 148 -0.74 1.49 7.24
CA SER A 148 -0.61 2.91 7.58
C SER A 148 -1.90 3.45 8.19
N SER A 149 -1.79 4.08 9.35
CA SER A 149 -2.89 4.84 9.96
C SER A 149 -3.12 6.19 9.29
N SER A 150 -2.25 6.59 8.35
CA SER A 150 -2.28 7.90 7.72
C SER A 150 -3.51 8.10 6.84
N GLY A 151 -4.00 7.08 6.13
CA GLY A 151 -5.19 7.20 5.28
C GLY A 151 -5.12 8.41 4.32
N GLN A 152 -6.10 9.31 4.39
CA GLN A 152 -6.10 10.55 3.60
C GLN A 152 -4.99 11.55 4.00
N ASN A 153 -4.40 11.41 5.19
CA ASN A 153 -3.30 12.26 5.68
C ASN A 153 -1.95 11.93 5.05
N ALA A 154 -1.85 10.90 4.19
CA ALA A 154 -0.61 10.60 3.48
C ALA A 154 -0.08 11.83 2.71
N CYS A 155 -0.96 12.63 2.09
CA CYS A 155 -0.58 13.82 1.33
C CYS A 155 0.08 14.90 2.22
N LEU A 156 -0.33 15.00 3.49
CA LEU A 156 0.26 15.93 4.47
C LEU A 156 1.73 15.57 4.75
N VAL A 157 1.99 14.30 5.05
CA VAL A 157 3.34 13.81 5.37
C VAL A 157 4.26 13.89 4.14
N ILE A 158 3.74 13.61 2.95
CA ILE A 158 4.48 13.74 1.69
C ILE A 158 4.88 15.21 1.43
N GLY A 159 3.95 16.15 1.65
CA GLY A 159 4.25 17.58 1.55
C GLY A 159 5.36 18.01 2.53
N PHE A 160 5.32 17.53 3.76
CA PHE A 160 6.39 17.79 4.73
C PHE A 160 7.72 17.12 4.37
N ALA A 161 7.71 15.93 3.75
CA ALA A 161 8.93 15.32 3.23
C ALA A 161 9.59 16.20 2.16
N VAL A 162 8.79 16.75 1.23
CA VAL A 162 9.27 17.71 0.24
C VAL A 162 9.80 18.98 0.90
N PHE A 163 9.10 19.53 1.89
CA PHE A 163 9.57 20.67 2.67
C PHE A 163 10.96 20.41 3.29
N ILE A 164 11.14 19.28 3.98
CA ILE A 164 12.40 18.88 4.62
C ILE A 164 13.52 18.70 3.60
N ALA A 165 13.23 18.11 2.44
CA ALA A 165 14.22 18.02 1.36
C ALA A 165 14.73 19.40 0.92
N HIS A 166 13.82 20.36 0.75
CA HIS A 166 14.20 21.70 0.29
C HIS A 166 14.98 22.49 1.36
N THR A 167 14.73 22.29 2.65
CA THR A 167 15.54 22.97 3.68
C THR A 167 17.01 22.55 3.66
N ILE A 168 17.32 21.36 3.12
CA ILE A 168 18.68 20.82 3.02
C ILE A 168 19.30 21.13 1.65
N LEU A 169 18.58 20.88 0.55
CA LEU A 169 19.18 20.90 -0.79
C LEU A 169 19.17 22.27 -1.48
N LEU A 170 18.32 23.21 -1.05
CA LEU A 170 18.30 24.56 -1.65
C LEU A 170 19.69 25.22 -1.76
N PRO A 171 20.58 25.19 -0.74
CA PRO A 171 21.92 25.76 -0.86
C PRO A 171 22.93 24.89 -1.64
N ILE A 172 22.59 23.65 -1.97
CA ILE A 172 23.49 22.69 -2.66
C ILE A 172 23.25 22.76 -4.17
N ASP A 173 22.00 22.65 -4.60
CA ASP A 173 21.62 22.58 -6.01
C ASP A 173 20.23 23.17 -6.34
N GLY A 174 19.60 23.84 -5.38
CA GLY A 174 18.24 24.34 -5.49
C GLY A 174 17.14 23.29 -5.23
N CYS A 175 17.51 22.07 -4.84
CA CYS A 175 16.62 20.93 -4.58
C CYS A 175 15.78 20.51 -5.81
N SER A 176 16.25 19.51 -6.54
CA SER A 176 15.48 18.83 -7.57
C SER A 176 14.46 17.87 -6.96
N ILE A 177 14.93 16.76 -6.39
CA ILE A 177 14.20 15.55 -5.94
C ILE A 177 13.12 15.03 -6.92
N ASN A 178 13.08 15.59 -8.13
CA ASN A 178 12.01 15.47 -9.09
C ASN A 178 12.57 15.87 -10.47
N PRO A 179 12.99 14.88 -11.28
CA PRO A 179 13.61 15.15 -12.57
C PRO A 179 12.72 15.96 -13.51
N THR A 180 11.41 15.71 -13.47
CA THR A 180 10.42 16.44 -14.27
C THR A 180 10.26 17.89 -13.84
N ARG A 181 10.37 18.22 -12.55
CA ARG A 181 10.35 19.61 -12.06
C ARG A 181 11.60 20.39 -12.44
N SER A 182 12.75 19.73 -12.56
CA SER A 182 13.99 20.38 -13.01
C SER A 182 14.03 20.56 -14.52
N PHE A 183 13.43 19.62 -15.27
CA PHE A 183 13.42 19.61 -16.74
C PHE A 183 12.81 20.86 -17.37
N GLY A 184 11.58 21.25 -16.97
CA GLY A 184 10.86 22.37 -17.58
C GLY A 184 11.59 23.71 -17.43
N PRO A 185 11.86 24.15 -16.18
CA PRO A 185 12.63 25.37 -15.93
C PRO A 185 13.99 25.40 -16.62
N ALA A 186 14.73 24.29 -16.64
CA ALA A 186 16.03 24.24 -17.32
C ALA A 186 15.92 24.51 -18.83
N ILE A 187 14.93 23.93 -19.50
CA ILE A 187 14.70 24.16 -20.94
C ILE A 187 14.19 25.58 -21.20
N ILE A 188 13.14 26.00 -20.50
CA ILE A 188 12.52 27.30 -20.77
C ILE A 188 13.48 28.44 -20.42
N SER A 189 14.23 28.33 -19.33
CA SER A 189 15.24 29.32 -18.97
C SER A 189 16.35 29.42 -20.02
N ALA A 190 16.76 28.30 -20.64
CA ALA A 190 17.78 28.31 -21.70
C ALA A 190 17.28 28.96 -23.01
N LEU A 191 15.97 28.89 -23.26
CA LEU A 191 15.33 29.54 -24.42
C LEU A 191 15.02 31.03 -24.16
N ARG A 192 15.10 31.49 -22.91
CA ARG A 192 14.69 32.83 -22.50
C ARG A 192 15.78 33.85 -22.89
N PRO A 193 15.43 34.98 -23.55
CA PRO A 193 16.39 35.97 -24.01
C PRO A 193 16.84 36.93 -22.88
N CYS A 194 17.27 36.38 -21.75
CA CYS A 194 17.83 37.13 -20.61
C CYS A 194 19.32 36.81 -20.53
N GLY A 195 20.19 37.75 -20.93
CA GLY A 195 21.62 37.53 -21.19
C GLY A 195 22.54 37.19 -20.00
N ALA A 196 22.15 36.27 -19.10
CA ALA A 196 22.95 35.91 -17.92
C ALA A 196 23.01 34.41 -17.56
N SER A 197 22.43 33.49 -18.34
CA SER A 197 22.60 32.05 -18.06
C SER A 197 22.94 31.28 -19.33
N GLU A 198 24.24 31.15 -19.60
CA GLU A 198 24.73 30.14 -20.55
C GLU A 198 24.41 28.74 -20.00
N ASN A 199 23.21 28.22 -20.30
CA ASN A 199 22.83 26.80 -20.19
C ASN A 199 23.17 26.07 -18.87
N LEU A 200 23.38 26.76 -17.75
CA LEU A 200 23.86 26.15 -16.50
C LEU A 200 22.92 25.06 -15.98
N GLY A 201 21.60 25.33 -16.02
CA GLY A 201 20.60 24.34 -15.64
C GLY A 201 20.56 23.12 -16.55
N LEU A 202 20.82 23.29 -17.86
CA LEU A 202 20.90 22.16 -18.80
C LEU A 202 22.17 21.33 -18.59
N ARG A 203 23.30 21.98 -18.26
CA ARG A 203 24.57 21.32 -17.98
C ARG A 203 24.45 20.36 -16.81
N ASP A 204 23.79 20.79 -15.74
CA ASP A 204 23.69 20.03 -14.50
C ASP A 204 22.43 19.14 -14.44
N LEU A 205 21.54 19.22 -15.45
CA LEU A 205 20.29 18.47 -15.47
C LEU A 205 20.50 16.96 -15.28
N TRP A 206 21.56 16.37 -15.84
CA TRP A 206 21.79 14.93 -15.76
C TRP A 206 21.86 14.42 -14.31
N VAL A 207 22.49 15.16 -13.39
CA VAL A 207 22.59 14.72 -11.98
C VAL A 207 21.25 14.84 -11.27
N MET A 208 20.40 15.78 -11.69
CA MET A 208 19.00 15.93 -11.26
C MET A 208 18.07 14.81 -11.77
N TRP A 209 18.54 14.00 -12.72
CA TRP A 209 17.86 12.75 -13.12
C TRP A 209 18.45 11.55 -12.40
N VAL A 210 19.77 11.40 -12.43
CA VAL A 210 20.46 10.21 -11.90
C VAL A 210 20.33 10.10 -10.38
N GLY A 211 20.51 11.21 -9.64
CA GLY A 211 20.38 11.23 -8.17
C GLY A 211 18.99 10.79 -7.71
N PRO A 212 17.91 11.48 -8.14
CA PRO A 212 16.56 11.12 -7.73
C PRO A 212 16.13 9.72 -8.15
N LEU A 213 16.44 9.29 -9.38
CA LEU A 213 16.09 7.94 -9.83
C LEU A 213 16.82 6.85 -9.05
N PHE A 214 18.08 7.08 -8.66
CA PHE A 214 18.82 6.16 -7.79
C PHE A 214 18.18 6.07 -6.41
N GLY A 215 17.90 7.20 -5.76
CA GLY A 215 17.22 7.23 -4.46
C GLY A 215 15.86 6.53 -4.48
N ALA A 216 15.07 6.78 -5.52
CA ALA A 216 13.78 6.14 -5.77
C ALA A 216 13.90 4.62 -5.95
N ALA A 217 14.92 4.14 -6.67
CA ALA A 217 15.18 2.71 -6.83
C ALA A 217 15.54 2.03 -5.49
N VAL A 218 16.41 2.66 -4.69
CA VAL A 218 16.80 2.14 -3.38
C VAL A 218 15.60 2.06 -2.45
N ALA A 219 14.71 3.07 -2.45
CA ALA A 219 13.49 3.04 -1.66
C ALA A 219 12.53 1.91 -2.08
N ALA A 220 12.40 1.66 -3.39
CA ALA A 220 11.60 0.53 -3.90
C ALA A 220 12.17 -0.82 -3.44
N LEU A 221 13.50 -0.98 -3.49
CA LEU A 221 14.17 -2.19 -3.00
C LEU A 221 14.02 -2.39 -1.49
N ALA A 222 14.09 -1.31 -0.70
CA ALA A 222 13.89 -1.36 0.76
C ALA A 222 12.47 -1.86 1.09
N LYS A 223 11.45 -1.31 0.44
CA LYS A 223 10.06 -1.75 0.57
C LYS A 223 9.87 -3.22 0.20
N ASP A 224 10.51 -3.68 -0.88
CA ASP A 224 10.45 -5.09 -1.28
C ASP A 224 11.16 -6.03 -0.28
N ALA A 225 12.27 -5.58 0.33
CA ALA A 225 12.95 -6.32 1.38
C ALA A 225 12.06 -6.43 2.64
N GLU A 226 11.42 -5.34 3.05
CA GLU A 226 10.47 -5.33 4.16
C GLU A 226 9.29 -6.25 3.90
N ARG A 227 8.70 -6.21 2.70
CA ARG A 227 7.64 -7.15 2.31
C ARG A 227 8.10 -8.62 2.38
N LYS A 228 9.33 -8.92 1.98
CA LYS A 228 9.89 -10.29 2.11
C LYS A 228 10.09 -10.69 3.56
N LEU A 229 10.47 -9.75 4.43
CA LEU A 229 10.54 -9.99 5.87
C LEU A 229 9.15 -10.22 6.46
N GLU A 230 8.10 -9.56 5.97
CA GLU A 230 6.71 -9.83 6.40
C GLU A 230 6.22 -11.23 6.00
N LEU A 231 6.69 -11.79 4.88
CA LEU A 231 6.38 -13.18 4.52
C LEU A 231 6.94 -14.17 5.55
N VAL A 232 8.03 -13.83 6.23
CA VAL A 232 8.66 -14.66 7.27
C VAL A 232 8.25 -14.15 8.64
N GLN A 233 7.22 -14.75 9.21
CA GLN A 233 6.75 -14.40 10.53
C GLN A 233 7.47 -15.22 11.59
N VAL A 234 8.25 -14.55 12.44
CA VAL A 234 8.88 -15.15 13.63
C VAL A 234 8.23 -14.53 14.86
N ASN A 235 7.44 -15.31 15.60
CA ASN A 235 6.82 -14.88 16.86
C ASN A 235 7.54 -15.54 18.03
N SER A 236 8.16 -14.77 18.92
CA SER A 236 8.80 -15.29 20.14
C SER A 236 8.06 -14.85 21.40
N GLY A 237 7.89 -15.73 22.40
CA GLY A 237 7.19 -15.43 23.66
C GLY A 237 5.66 -15.51 23.54
N ASN A 238 4.93 -14.82 24.43
CA ASN A 238 3.45 -14.72 24.48
C ASN A 238 2.79 -14.00 23.27
N GLY A 239 3.50 -13.86 22.15
CA GLY A 239 3.04 -13.15 20.95
C GLY A 239 2.60 -14.09 19.82
N GLY A 240 1.82 -13.57 18.87
CA GLY A 240 1.49 -14.26 17.63
C GLY A 240 0.08 -14.83 17.51
N ALA A 241 -0.82 -14.48 18.43
CA ALA A 241 -2.25 -14.69 18.25
C ALA A 241 -2.81 -13.72 17.19
N PHE A 242 -3.68 -14.23 16.32
CA PHE A 242 -4.38 -13.41 15.33
C PHE A 242 -5.87 -13.62 15.51
N PRO A 243 -6.68 -12.55 15.60
CA PRO A 243 -8.12 -12.68 15.73
C PRO A 243 -8.71 -13.28 14.45
N CYS A 244 -9.94 -13.78 14.53
CA CYS A 244 -10.67 -14.32 13.40
C CYS A 244 -10.74 -13.31 12.26
N HIS A 245 -10.21 -13.66 11.10
CA HIS A 245 -10.22 -12.81 9.91
C HIS A 245 -10.30 -13.62 8.61
N PHE A 246 -10.56 -12.89 7.52
CA PHE A 246 -10.40 -13.38 6.16
C PHE A 246 -9.19 -12.69 5.54
N ASP A 247 -8.43 -13.42 4.73
CA ASP A 247 -7.30 -12.88 3.99
C ASP A 247 -7.82 -12.15 2.75
N LEU A 248 -8.18 -10.88 2.93
CA LEU A 248 -8.63 -10.02 1.85
C LEU A 248 -7.44 -9.26 1.25
N PRO A 249 -7.46 -8.99 -0.08
CA PRO A 249 -6.48 -8.10 -0.69
C PRO A 249 -6.55 -6.70 -0.06
N SER A 250 -5.40 -6.02 0.04
CA SER A 250 -5.35 -4.63 0.49
C SER A 250 -6.25 -3.76 -0.38
N ALA A 251 -6.92 -2.77 0.24
CA ALA A 251 -7.79 -1.80 -0.46
C ALA A 251 -7.08 -1.04 -1.61
N ALA A 252 -5.74 -1.00 -1.61
CA ALA A 252 -4.93 -0.42 -2.67
C ALA A 252 -4.89 -1.27 -3.96
N ALA A 253 -5.16 -2.58 -3.88
CA ALA A 253 -5.11 -3.51 -5.00
C ALA A 253 -6.49 -3.65 -5.66
N LYS A 254 -6.96 -2.56 -6.30
CA LYS A 254 -8.19 -2.60 -7.11
C LYS A 254 -8.05 -3.60 -8.27
N GLY A 255 -8.62 -4.79 -8.11
CA GLY A 255 -8.69 -5.83 -9.15
C GLY A 255 -7.95 -7.13 -8.81
N ALA A 256 -7.07 -7.14 -7.81
CA ALA A 256 -6.45 -8.37 -7.34
C ALA A 256 -7.42 -9.13 -6.44
N ARG A 257 -7.74 -10.38 -6.79
CA ARG A 257 -8.44 -11.30 -5.89
C ARG A 257 -7.39 -12.19 -5.26
N ARG A 258 -7.16 -12.04 -3.95
CA ARG A 258 -6.42 -13.05 -3.19
C ARG A 258 -7.30 -14.30 -3.12
N VAL A 259 -6.77 -15.43 -3.57
CA VAL A 259 -7.53 -16.67 -3.75
C VAL A 259 -7.10 -17.78 -2.81
N LEU A 260 -5.80 -17.87 -2.54
CA LEU A 260 -5.21 -18.96 -1.78
C LEU A 260 -4.20 -18.41 -0.78
N THR A 261 -4.33 -18.84 0.46
CA THR A 261 -3.36 -18.61 1.53
C THR A 261 -2.61 -19.91 1.77
N ALA A 262 -1.28 -19.82 1.86
CA ALA A 262 -0.40 -20.92 2.17
C ALA A 262 0.49 -20.57 3.38
N LEU A 263 0.39 -21.38 4.43
CA LEU A 263 1.21 -21.25 5.64
C LEU A 263 2.18 -22.42 5.71
N LEU A 264 3.48 -22.15 5.63
CA LEU A 264 4.53 -23.15 5.83
C LEU A 264 5.17 -22.97 7.21
N TYR A 265 4.97 -23.95 8.08
CA TYR A 265 5.53 -23.99 9.42
C TYR A 265 6.90 -24.64 9.45
N LEU A 266 7.82 -24.07 10.22
CA LEU A 266 9.21 -24.51 10.35
C LEU A 266 9.62 -24.67 11.83
N ASN A 267 8.70 -25.21 12.66
CA ASN A 267 8.89 -25.34 14.11
C ASN A 267 9.25 -26.78 14.49
N SER A 268 10.55 -27.09 14.48
CA SER A 268 11.07 -28.41 14.88
C SER A 268 10.86 -28.73 16.35
N ASP A 269 10.80 -27.70 17.19
CA ASP A 269 10.73 -27.82 18.65
C ASP A 269 9.31 -27.69 19.21
N TRP A 270 8.29 -27.54 18.35
CA TRP A 270 6.90 -27.39 18.77
C TRP A 270 6.39 -28.67 19.45
N ARG A 271 5.68 -28.51 20.57
CA ARG A 271 5.05 -29.60 21.32
C ARG A 271 3.56 -29.33 21.52
N GLU A 272 2.79 -30.40 21.68
CA GLU A 272 1.39 -30.30 22.05
C GLU A 272 1.24 -29.55 23.38
N GLY A 273 0.45 -28.47 23.36
CA GLY A 273 0.29 -27.55 24.49
C GLY A 273 1.06 -26.22 24.38
N ASP A 274 2.00 -26.09 23.44
CA ASP A 274 2.72 -24.81 23.21
C ASP A 274 1.82 -23.74 22.53
N GLY A 275 0.65 -24.12 22.04
CA GLY A 275 -0.27 -23.25 21.33
C GLY A 275 0.20 -22.87 19.92
N GLY A 276 -0.27 -21.74 19.41
CA GLY A 276 0.12 -21.22 18.08
C GLY A 276 -0.53 -21.95 16.90
N GLU A 277 -1.53 -22.81 17.14
CA GLU A 277 -2.29 -23.49 16.10
C GLU A 277 -3.06 -22.47 15.26
N VAL A 278 -3.09 -22.70 13.95
CA VAL A 278 -4.05 -22.02 13.08
C VAL A 278 -5.37 -22.79 13.15
N GLU A 279 -6.40 -22.15 13.67
CA GLU A 279 -7.75 -22.68 13.60
C GLU A 279 -8.38 -22.24 12.29
N ILE A 280 -8.68 -23.22 11.44
CA ILE A 280 -9.43 -23.01 10.21
C ILE A 280 -10.91 -23.24 10.54
N LEU A 281 -11.77 -22.27 10.22
CA LEU A 281 -13.22 -22.31 10.45
C LEU A 281 -13.94 -22.34 9.09
N PRO A 282 -13.94 -23.49 8.40
CA PRO A 282 -14.52 -23.61 7.06
C PRO A 282 -16.04 -23.72 7.18
N PHE A 283 -16.76 -22.61 7.09
CA PHE A 283 -18.22 -22.64 7.14
C PHE A 283 -18.82 -23.57 6.06
N PRO A 284 -19.83 -24.42 6.38
CA PRO A 284 -20.46 -24.66 7.69
C PRO A 284 -19.98 -25.97 8.35
N PHE A 285 -18.72 -26.34 8.12
CA PHE A 285 -18.09 -27.54 8.65
C PHE A 285 -17.46 -27.29 10.02
N PRO A 286 -17.12 -28.36 10.77
CA PRO A 286 -16.40 -28.26 12.03
C PRO A 286 -15.05 -27.55 11.89
N ASP A 287 -14.68 -26.82 12.94
CA ASP A 287 -13.40 -26.11 13.03
C ASP A 287 -12.23 -27.11 13.07
N VAL A 288 -11.14 -26.75 12.39
CA VAL A 288 -9.95 -27.59 12.25
C VAL A 288 -8.75 -26.86 12.86
N PRO A 289 -8.33 -27.21 14.09
CA PRO A 289 -7.06 -26.73 14.63
C PRO A 289 -5.90 -27.45 13.92
N VAL A 290 -4.97 -26.67 13.35
CA VAL A 290 -3.78 -27.20 12.70
C VAL A 290 -2.54 -26.76 13.47
N ALA A 291 -1.87 -27.73 14.10
CA ALA A 291 -0.65 -27.49 14.84
C ALA A 291 0.49 -26.99 13.92
N PRO A 292 1.31 -26.02 14.35
CA PRO A 292 2.35 -25.40 13.53
C PRO A 292 3.64 -26.24 13.49
N CYS A 293 3.55 -27.53 13.19
CA CYS A 293 4.70 -28.44 13.19
C CYS A 293 5.69 -28.17 12.04
N ASP A 294 6.95 -28.58 12.20
CA ASP A 294 7.96 -28.47 11.14
C ASP A 294 7.51 -29.09 9.80
N ARG A 295 7.87 -28.42 8.71
CA ARG A 295 7.56 -28.78 7.32
C ARG A 295 6.08 -28.97 7.01
N ARG A 296 5.19 -28.40 7.82
CA ARG A 296 3.75 -28.45 7.56
C ARG A 296 3.32 -27.30 6.68
N LEU A 297 2.80 -27.62 5.49
CA LEU A 297 2.13 -26.67 4.60
C LEU A 297 0.61 -26.74 4.82
N VAL A 298 -0.01 -25.61 5.11
CA VAL A 298 -1.46 -25.47 5.25
C VAL A 298 -1.98 -24.58 4.13
N LEU A 299 -2.90 -25.10 3.34
CA LEU A 299 -3.52 -24.38 2.22
C LEU A 299 -5.01 -24.18 2.48
N PHE A 300 -5.49 -22.95 2.33
CA PHE A 300 -6.92 -22.65 2.45
C PHE A 300 -7.32 -21.42 1.63
N SER A 301 -8.62 -21.31 1.33
CA SER A 301 -9.14 -20.20 0.54
C SER A 301 -9.09 -18.89 1.32
N SER A 302 -8.38 -17.90 0.79
CA SER A 302 -8.14 -16.64 1.50
C SER A 302 -9.41 -15.86 1.82
N CYS A 303 -10.35 -15.83 0.88
CA CYS A 303 -11.48 -14.90 0.92
C CYS A 303 -12.83 -15.50 1.35
N THR A 304 -12.86 -16.82 1.62
CA THR A 304 -14.06 -17.56 2.03
C THR A 304 -13.85 -18.41 3.28
N THR A 305 -12.60 -18.68 3.68
CA THR A 305 -12.30 -19.43 4.90
C THR A 305 -11.94 -18.49 6.04
N LEU A 306 -12.78 -18.45 7.06
CA LEU A 306 -12.48 -17.74 8.30
C LEU A 306 -11.40 -18.51 9.04
N HIS A 307 -10.42 -17.82 9.60
CA HIS A 307 -9.35 -18.45 10.36
C HIS A 307 -8.83 -17.53 11.46
N ARG A 308 -8.22 -18.13 12.48
CA ARG A 308 -7.51 -17.43 13.56
C ARG A 308 -6.23 -18.17 13.93
N VAL A 309 -5.34 -17.52 14.67
CA VAL A 309 -4.15 -18.15 15.24
C VAL A 309 -4.22 -18.06 16.75
N ARG A 310 -4.10 -19.20 17.43
CA ARG A 310 -4.09 -19.26 18.88
C ARG A 310 -2.83 -18.59 19.46
N PRO A 311 -2.88 -18.11 20.72
CA PRO A 311 -1.69 -17.65 21.42
C PRO A 311 -0.60 -18.72 21.45
N TYR A 312 0.65 -18.30 21.21
CA TYR A 312 1.82 -19.16 21.33
C TYR A 312 2.48 -18.91 22.68
N THR A 313 2.79 -19.97 23.42
CA THR A 313 3.41 -19.90 24.76
C THR A 313 4.71 -20.69 24.85
N GLY A 314 5.10 -21.39 23.77
CA GLY A 314 6.32 -22.17 23.74
C GLY A 314 7.60 -21.33 23.78
N ALA A 315 8.67 -21.95 24.28
CA ALA A 315 9.96 -21.28 24.50
C ALA A 315 10.75 -21.01 23.20
N CYS A 316 10.51 -21.82 22.16
CA CYS A 316 11.20 -21.71 20.86
C CYS A 316 10.24 -21.03 19.89
N GLY A 317 10.44 -19.76 19.54
CA GLY A 317 9.46 -18.96 18.79
C GLY A 317 8.81 -19.65 17.57
N ARG A 318 7.54 -19.34 17.30
CA ARG A 318 6.75 -19.81 16.16
C ARG A 318 7.20 -19.12 14.86
N VAL A 319 7.86 -19.87 13.99
CA VAL A 319 8.24 -19.52 12.62
C VAL A 319 7.17 -20.01 11.64
N CYS A 320 6.68 -19.09 10.81
CA CYS A 320 5.74 -19.36 9.74
C CYS A 320 6.12 -18.55 8.49
N ILE A 321 6.16 -19.19 7.33
CA ILE A 321 6.21 -18.50 6.04
C ILE A 321 4.78 -18.38 5.53
N ASN A 322 4.29 -17.14 5.40
CA ASN A 322 2.97 -16.85 4.88
C ASN A 322 3.09 -16.45 3.41
N LEU A 323 2.39 -17.14 2.52
CA LEU A 323 2.34 -16.87 1.09
C LEU A 323 0.89 -16.66 0.66
N TRP A 324 0.65 -15.60 -0.09
CA TRP A 324 -0.65 -15.32 -0.67
C TRP A 324 -0.57 -15.36 -2.19
N PHE A 325 -1.52 -16.07 -2.79
CA PHE A 325 -1.64 -16.17 -4.24
C PHE A 325 -2.86 -15.39 -4.71
N GLU A 326 -2.67 -14.67 -5.82
CA GLU A 326 -3.71 -13.89 -6.48
C GLU A 326 -4.09 -14.57 -7.80
N GLY A 327 -5.38 -14.55 -8.14
CA GLY A 327 -5.86 -15.19 -9.36
C GLY A 327 -7.37 -15.09 -9.53
N GLU A 328 -7.85 -15.73 -10.59
CA GLU A 328 -9.27 -16.04 -10.76
C GLU A 328 -9.52 -17.45 -10.24
N VAL A 329 -10.66 -17.66 -9.57
CA VAL A 329 -11.08 -19.00 -9.12
C VAL A 329 -12.33 -19.35 -9.89
N SER A 330 -12.28 -20.41 -10.68
CA SER A 330 -13.44 -20.93 -11.40
C SER A 330 -14.45 -21.63 -10.47
N VAL A 331 -14.00 -22.18 -9.34
CA VAL A 331 -14.87 -22.83 -8.33
C VAL A 331 -14.56 -22.31 -6.91
N PRO A 332 -15.51 -21.64 -6.23
CA PRO A 332 -15.28 -21.21 -4.85
C PRO A 332 -15.09 -22.43 -3.94
N PHE A 333 -13.93 -22.47 -3.28
CA PHE A 333 -13.61 -23.39 -2.19
C PHE A 333 -13.88 -22.68 -0.85
N PRO A 334 -14.39 -23.32 0.23
CA PRO A 334 -14.77 -24.73 0.37
C PRO A 334 -16.07 -25.09 -0.39
N ALA A 335 -16.38 -26.39 -0.47
CA ALA A 335 -17.49 -26.96 -1.24
C ALA A 335 -18.78 -26.13 -1.14
N PRO A 336 -19.52 -25.94 -2.25
CA PRO A 336 -20.75 -25.17 -2.22
C PRO A 336 -21.70 -25.75 -1.17
N LEU A 337 -22.29 -24.86 -0.35
CA LEU A 337 -23.40 -25.20 0.58
C LEU A 337 -24.33 -26.20 -0.11
N PRO A 338 -24.91 -27.21 0.56
CA PRO A 338 -25.64 -28.29 -0.12
C PRO A 338 -26.90 -27.76 -0.84
N PRO A 339 -27.52 -28.57 -1.71
CA PRO A 339 -28.78 -28.24 -2.36
C PRO A 339 -29.89 -27.88 -1.37
N CYS A 340 -30.81 -27.04 -1.83
CA CYS A 340 -31.87 -26.43 -1.03
C CYS A 340 -32.93 -27.40 -0.47
N GLU A 341 -32.76 -28.72 -0.60
CA GLU A 341 -33.81 -29.73 -0.34
C GLU A 341 -34.20 -29.87 1.13
N ARG A 342 -33.36 -29.39 2.06
CA ARG A 342 -33.56 -29.49 3.52
C ARG A 342 -34.04 -28.20 4.18
N TYR A 343 -34.24 -27.12 3.43
CA TYR A 343 -34.48 -25.79 3.98
C TYR A 343 -35.90 -25.29 3.66
N ASP A 344 -36.44 -24.43 4.51
CA ASP A 344 -37.64 -23.66 4.15
C ASP A 344 -37.33 -22.68 2.99
N ALA A 345 -38.38 -22.09 2.39
CA ALA A 345 -38.21 -21.20 1.23
C ALA A 345 -37.31 -19.98 1.49
N GLN A 346 -37.27 -19.49 2.74
CA GLN A 346 -36.48 -18.33 3.14
C GLN A 346 -35.01 -18.70 3.38
N ALA A 347 -34.75 -19.80 4.08
CA ALA A 347 -33.44 -20.40 4.27
C ALA A 347 -32.82 -20.83 2.93
N CYS A 348 -33.61 -21.39 1.99
CA CYS A 348 -33.18 -21.67 0.62
C CYS A 348 -32.64 -20.42 -0.08
N LYS A 349 -33.35 -19.28 0.07
CA LYS A 349 -32.95 -18.01 -0.54
C LYS A 349 -31.63 -17.51 0.03
N ILE A 350 -31.46 -17.58 1.36
CA ILE A 350 -30.21 -17.19 2.03
C ILE A 350 -29.06 -18.09 1.57
N VAL A 351 -29.22 -19.41 1.60
CA VAL A 351 -28.19 -20.37 1.16
C VAL A 351 -27.73 -20.10 -0.29
N ARG A 352 -28.67 -19.75 -1.20
CA ARG A 352 -28.32 -19.34 -2.57
C ARG A 352 -27.49 -18.07 -2.62
N ILE A 353 -27.84 -17.05 -1.82
CA ILE A 353 -27.10 -15.79 -1.73
C ILE A 353 -25.68 -16.05 -1.20
N LEU A 354 -25.55 -16.78 -0.08
CA LEU A 354 -24.25 -17.11 0.51
C LEU A 354 -23.36 -17.88 -0.47
N ARG A 355 -23.94 -18.75 -1.31
CA ARG A 355 -23.20 -19.49 -2.35
C ARG A 355 -22.71 -18.58 -3.49
N GLN A 356 -23.48 -17.57 -3.86
CA GLN A 356 -23.19 -16.71 -5.03
C GLN A 356 -22.39 -15.45 -4.67
N GLN A 357 -22.46 -15.00 -3.41
CA GLN A 357 -21.94 -13.72 -2.97
C GLN A 357 -20.98 -13.90 -1.79
N PRO A 358 -19.65 -13.96 -2.03
CA PRO A 358 -18.66 -14.13 -0.97
C PRO A 358 -18.69 -13.02 0.10
N ALA A 359 -19.11 -11.81 -0.26
CA ALA A 359 -19.26 -10.71 0.70
C ALA A 359 -20.36 -11.00 1.73
N GLU A 360 -21.50 -11.54 1.27
CA GLU A 360 -22.62 -11.93 2.14
C GLU A 360 -22.25 -13.16 2.99
N LEU A 361 -21.50 -14.11 2.42
CA LEU A 361 -20.94 -15.23 3.19
C LEU A 361 -20.11 -14.73 4.38
N ARG A 362 -19.16 -13.82 4.14
CA ARG A 362 -18.31 -13.27 5.21
C ARG A 362 -19.12 -12.52 6.25
N ALA A 363 -20.11 -11.72 5.84
CA ALA A 363 -21.00 -11.02 6.77
C ALA A 363 -21.78 -12.02 7.63
N PHE A 364 -22.28 -13.10 7.03
CA PHE A 364 -22.99 -14.15 7.74
C PHE A 364 -22.08 -14.91 8.72
N CYS A 365 -20.82 -15.19 8.35
CA CYS A 365 -19.86 -15.82 9.25
C CYS A 365 -19.62 -15.02 10.54
N LYS A 366 -19.75 -13.67 10.51
CA LYS A 366 -19.66 -12.84 11.73
C LYS A 366 -20.79 -13.15 12.72
N VAL A 367 -21.99 -13.47 12.22
CA VAL A 367 -23.13 -13.89 13.04
C VAL A 367 -22.96 -15.33 13.50
N TRP A 368 -22.51 -16.20 12.60
CA TRP A 368 -22.36 -17.64 12.89
C TRP A 368 -21.28 -17.91 13.94
N TYR A 369 -20.13 -17.26 13.83
CA TYR A 369 -18.98 -17.43 14.72
C TYR A 369 -18.84 -16.28 15.74
N ALA A 370 -19.94 -15.62 16.10
CA ALA A 370 -19.90 -14.39 16.91
C ALA A 370 -19.11 -14.55 18.22
N ASN A 371 -19.31 -15.66 18.94
CA ASN A 371 -18.60 -15.97 20.18
C ASN A 371 -17.12 -16.27 19.92
N THR A 372 -16.83 -17.13 18.94
CA THR A 372 -15.45 -17.49 18.57
C THR A 372 -14.64 -16.28 18.11
N MET A 373 -15.26 -15.34 17.37
CA MET A 373 -14.62 -14.08 16.99
C MET A 373 -14.34 -13.20 18.22
N ALA A 374 -15.28 -13.09 19.16
CA ALA A 374 -15.06 -12.34 20.40
C ALA A 374 -13.97 -12.96 21.28
N GLU A 375 -13.91 -14.28 21.38
CA GLU A 375 -12.81 -15.00 22.04
C GLU A 375 -11.47 -14.75 21.35
N SER A 376 -11.44 -14.82 20.02
CA SER A 376 -10.21 -14.55 19.26
C SER A 376 -9.66 -13.13 19.43
N LEU A 377 -10.53 -12.14 19.67
CA LEU A 377 -10.12 -10.77 20.00
C LEU A 377 -9.48 -10.71 21.38
N ARG A 378 -10.06 -11.40 22.37
CA ARG A 378 -9.49 -11.47 23.74
C ARG A 378 -8.17 -12.24 23.77
N ASP A 379 -8.03 -13.25 22.92
CA ASP A 379 -6.79 -14.02 22.79
C ASP A 379 -5.67 -13.20 22.11
N ALA A 380 -6.03 -12.28 21.22
CA ALA A 380 -5.07 -11.50 20.42
C ALA A 380 -4.60 -10.19 21.08
N PHE A 381 -5.40 -9.62 21.98
CA PHE A 381 -5.13 -8.30 22.56
C PHE A 381 -5.14 -8.34 24.09
N GLU A 382 -4.24 -7.57 24.71
CA GLU A 382 -4.28 -7.34 26.14
C GLU A 382 -5.52 -6.51 26.54
N PRO A 383 -6.05 -6.70 27.77
CA PRO A 383 -7.18 -5.90 28.27
C PRO A 383 -6.90 -4.39 28.18
N SER A 384 -7.70 -3.69 27.37
CA SER A 384 -7.50 -2.28 27.00
C SER A 384 -8.81 -1.64 26.55
N GLU A 385 -8.89 -0.30 26.57
CA GLU A 385 -10.06 0.42 26.04
C GLU A 385 -10.26 0.15 24.54
N GLU A 386 -9.16 -0.07 23.80
CA GLU A 386 -9.19 -0.45 22.40
C GLU A 386 -9.83 -1.82 22.17
N LEU A 387 -9.53 -2.81 23.03
CA LEU A 387 -10.17 -4.12 22.97
C LEU A 387 -11.68 -4.02 23.26
N ASP A 388 -12.06 -3.23 24.26
CA ASP A 388 -13.48 -3.01 24.57
C ASP A 388 -14.22 -2.34 23.41
N ALA A 389 -13.61 -1.35 22.76
CA ALA A 389 -14.14 -0.72 21.56
C ALA A 389 -14.27 -1.70 20.38
N ALA A 390 -13.26 -2.55 20.16
CA ALA A 390 -13.27 -3.57 19.11
C ALA A 390 -14.36 -4.63 19.34
N LEU A 391 -14.54 -5.08 20.58
CA LEU A 391 -15.62 -6.00 20.97
C LEU A 391 -17.00 -5.34 20.78
N ALA A 392 -17.16 -4.08 21.19
CA ALA A 392 -18.40 -3.35 21.02
C ALA A 392 -18.77 -3.22 19.53
N LEU A 393 -17.80 -2.85 18.69
CA LEU A 393 -17.97 -2.75 17.24
C LEU A 393 -18.35 -4.10 16.62
N HIS A 394 -17.68 -5.19 17.01
CA HIS A 394 -18.02 -6.54 16.54
C HIS A 394 -19.48 -6.90 16.84
N PHE A 395 -19.95 -6.67 18.06
CA PHE A 395 -21.35 -6.95 18.42
C PHE A 395 -22.35 -5.99 17.78
N GLU A 396 -21.96 -4.76 17.45
CA GLU A 396 -22.78 -3.83 16.66
C GLU A 396 -22.93 -4.32 15.21
N GLU A 397 -21.83 -4.68 14.55
CA GLU A 397 -21.85 -5.23 13.19
C GLU A 397 -22.66 -6.53 13.12
N MET A 398 -22.49 -7.40 14.12
CA MET A 398 -23.24 -8.65 14.24
C MET A 398 -24.75 -8.37 14.28
N ARG A 399 -25.20 -7.46 15.17
CA ARG A 399 -26.62 -7.06 15.26
C ARG A 399 -27.14 -6.44 13.96
N ALA A 400 -26.31 -5.66 13.26
CA ALA A 400 -26.68 -5.07 11.99
C ALA A 400 -26.90 -6.12 10.89
N VAL A 401 -26.13 -7.22 10.88
CA VAL A 401 -26.34 -8.34 9.96
C VAL A 401 -27.52 -9.20 10.41
N GLU A 402 -27.61 -9.54 11.69
CA GLU A 402 -28.68 -10.35 12.27
C GLU A 402 -30.06 -9.71 12.06
N SER A 403 -30.17 -8.38 12.16
CA SER A 403 -31.43 -7.65 11.90
C SER A 403 -32.00 -7.83 10.48
N ARG A 404 -31.17 -8.30 9.53
CA ARG A 404 -31.58 -8.58 8.14
C ARG A 404 -32.09 -10.01 7.95
N ILE A 405 -31.97 -10.86 8.96
CA ILE A 405 -32.29 -12.29 8.93
C ILE A 405 -33.42 -12.53 9.93
N ALA A 406 -34.50 -13.20 9.51
CA ALA A 406 -35.56 -13.55 10.45
C ALA A 406 -35.04 -14.57 11.49
N PRO A 407 -35.34 -14.42 12.79
CA PRO A 407 -34.85 -15.32 13.84
C PRO A 407 -35.16 -16.80 13.56
N THR A 408 -36.37 -17.07 13.08
CA THR A 408 -36.82 -18.42 12.68
C THR A 408 -35.97 -19.01 11.57
N THR A 409 -35.51 -18.21 10.62
CA THR A 409 -34.62 -18.66 9.54
C THR A 409 -33.22 -18.96 10.06
N LEU A 410 -32.72 -18.18 11.03
CA LEU A 410 -31.42 -18.45 11.65
C LEU A 410 -31.42 -19.77 12.41
N GLU A 411 -32.51 -20.08 13.12
CA GLU A 411 -32.70 -21.37 13.80
C GLU A 411 -32.69 -22.55 12.81
N VAL A 412 -33.46 -22.46 11.73
CA VAL A 412 -33.48 -23.50 10.67
C VAL A 412 -32.09 -23.71 10.06
N LEU A 413 -31.35 -22.61 9.81
CA LEU A 413 -29.99 -22.69 9.30
C LEU A 413 -29.04 -23.36 10.30
N ARG A 414 -29.16 -23.06 11.60
CA ARG A 414 -28.37 -23.71 12.68
C ARG A 414 -28.64 -25.20 12.81
N GLU A 415 -29.86 -25.65 12.55
CA GLU A 415 -30.19 -27.08 12.54
C GLU A 415 -29.70 -27.79 11.27
N CYS A 416 -29.81 -27.15 10.11
CA CYS A 416 -29.61 -27.82 8.82
C CYS A 416 -28.19 -27.74 8.26
N LEU A 417 -27.41 -26.72 8.62
CA LEU A 417 -26.08 -26.48 8.05
C LEU A 417 -24.90 -27.21 8.69
N PRO A 418 -24.82 -27.49 10.01
CA PRO A 418 -23.60 -28.06 10.57
C PRO A 418 -23.38 -29.46 9.98
N PHE A 419 -22.37 -29.58 9.13
CA PHE A 419 -21.94 -30.87 8.62
C PHE A 419 -21.13 -31.61 9.68
N LYS A 420 -21.17 -32.95 9.62
CA LYS A 420 -20.49 -33.78 10.61
C LYS A 420 -18.98 -33.88 10.36
N GLU A 421 -18.55 -33.75 9.11
CA GLU A 421 -17.16 -33.98 8.70
C GLU A 421 -16.70 -32.83 7.81
N THR A 422 -15.55 -32.25 8.16
CA THR A 422 -14.87 -31.26 7.33
C THR A 422 -14.19 -31.98 6.17
N PRO A 423 -14.29 -31.49 4.91
CA PRO A 423 -13.53 -32.03 3.78
C PRO A 423 -12.05 -31.64 3.94
N LEU A 424 -11.38 -32.35 4.83
CA LEU A 424 -9.96 -32.22 5.12
C LEU A 424 -9.20 -33.19 4.22
N VAL A 425 -8.33 -32.68 3.35
CA VAL A 425 -7.39 -33.51 2.60
C VAL A 425 -6.06 -33.47 3.34
N LEU A 426 -5.77 -34.52 4.11
CA LEU A 426 -4.45 -34.73 4.69
C LEU A 426 -3.57 -35.44 3.68
N LEU A 427 -2.64 -34.72 3.07
CA LEU A 427 -1.60 -35.30 2.23
C LEU A 427 -0.42 -35.70 3.13
N GLU A 428 -0.50 -36.89 3.72
CA GLU A 428 0.59 -37.50 4.47
C GLU A 428 1.45 -38.37 3.53
N SER A 429 2.29 -37.78 2.67
CA SER A 429 3.26 -38.59 1.92
C SER A 429 4.45 -37.79 1.35
N GLU A 430 5.64 -38.41 1.36
CA GLU A 430 6.87 -37.92 0.71
C GLU A 430 6.74 -37.82 -0.83
N THR A 431 5.63 -38.31 -1.39
CA THR A 431 5.33 -38.40 -2.82
C THR A 431 3.91 -37.92 -3.13
N ALA A 432 3.46 -36.82 -2.50
CA ALA A 432 2.16 -36.24 -2.83
C ALA A 432 2.18 -35.76 -4.29
N ASP A 433 1.46 -36.45 -5.16
CA ASP A 433 1.23 -36.03 -6.52
C ASP A 433 0.33 -34.79 -6.50
N LEU A 434 0.92 -33.62 -6.70
CA LEU A 434 0.23 -32.34 -6.79
C LEU A 434 -0.38 -32.11 -8.19
N SER A 435 -0.16 -33.02 -9.14
CA SER A 435 -0.79 -32.92 -10.46
C SER A 435 -2.29 -33.14 -10.30
N GLY A 436 -3.07 -32.10 -10.62
CA GLY A 436 -4.51 -32.07 -10.41
C GLY A 436 -5.00 -31.21 -9.24
N LEU A 437 -4.13 -30.73 -8.33
CA LEU A 437 -4.58 -29.85 -7.23
C LEU A 437 -5.15 -28.51 -7.75
N PHE A 438 -4.75 -28.13 -8.96
CA PHE A 438 -5.20 -26.94 -9.69
C PHE A 438 -6.04 -27.26 -10.93
N ASP A 439 -6.32 -28.54 -11.22
CA ASP A 439 -7.16 -28.90 -12.36
C ASP A 439 -8.61 -28.58 -12.00
N GLY A 440 -9.06 -27.42 -12.48
CA GLY A 440 -10.35 -26.82 -12.15
C GLY A 440 -10.29 -25.58 -11.26
N MET A 441 -9.11 -24.96 -11.09
CA MET A 441 -8.99 -23.56 -10.64
C MET A 441 -9.10 -22.59 -11.81
#